data_AF-C3ZUP4-F1
#
_entry.id   AF-C3ZUP4-F1
#
_cell.length_a   1.000
_cell.length_b   1.000
_cell.length_c   1.000
_cell.angle_alpha   90.00
_cell.angle_beta   90.00
_cell.angle_gamma   90.00
#
_symmetry.space_group_name_H-M   'P 1'
#
loop_
_entity.id
_entity.type
_entity.pdbx_description
1 polymer ?
#
loop_
_entity_poly.entity_id
_entity_poly.type
_entity_poly.pdbx_seq_one_letter_code
_entity_poly.pdbx_strand_id
1 'polypeptide(L)'
;MADNPMERGQQENMALILQAVMKKLEDQSKLIQNLQGQRLQEAAAGPSNSSRPESGDGRVPRGTKRRRRTASKVPHKCRDDVRKMYRVLVDGQNDFDGFDLTESVSSPTNDSVITALRAEVVKDYGGAEKCPFSPKEMRDAAVRYFRSQRDDKVRREKGKMTAHRASIRKRQRLVQKVERRSRALEKAQDWTEKSKKRVEEFLHEDFMSSESSGEEDQEGYTVRRLAWESKSLRKLKDSLDEVCPQRGVVRVESTVLSNRDKPEGTPAWAITRRRQADRGPNLDDSLTE
;
A
#
# COMPACT_ATOMS: atom_id res chain seq x y z
N MET A 1 -19.80 69.85 -13.36
CA MET A 1 -19.09 68.57 -13.35
C MET A 1 -20.15 67.48 -13.33
N ALA A 2 -20.34 66.78 -14.45
CA ALA A 2 -21.39 65.77 -14.58
C ALA A 2 -20.88 64.45 -14.02
N ASP A 3 -21.53 63.93 -12.97
CA ASP A 3 -21.22 62.62 -12.40
C ASP A 3 -21.39 61.52 -13.45
N ASN A 4 -20.34 60.75 -13.69
CA ASN A 4 -20.35 59.65 -14.64
C ASN A 4 -21.12 58.46 -14.03
N PRO A 5 -22.32 58.11 -14.55
CA PRO A 5 -23.15 57.05 -13.98
C PRO A 5 -22.48 55.67 -14.05
N MET A 6 -21.51 55.49 -14.96
CA MET A 6 -20.75 54.25 -15.11
C MET A 6 -19.80 54.01 -13.93
N GLU A 7 -19.20 55.07 -13.36
CA GLU A 7 -18.28 54.95 -12.22
C GLU A 7 -19.03 54.62 -10.92
N ARG A 8 -20.25 55.16 -10.73
CA ARG A 8 -21.10 54.78 -9.59
C ARG A 8 -21.45 53.29 -9.59
N GLY A 9 -21.82 52.73 -10.74
CA GLY A 9 -22.14 51.31 -10.85
C GLY A 9 -20.95 50.39 -10.57
N GLN A 10 -19.73 50.82 -10.88
CA GLN A 10 -18.52 50.08 -10.54
C GLN A 10 -18.20 50.13 -9.04
N GLN A 11 -18.38 51.30 -8.41
CA GLN A 11 -18.19 51.45 -6.96
C GLN A 11 -19.19 50.64 -6.14
N GLU A 12 -20.46 50.63 -6.54
CA GLU A 12 -21.51 49.84 -5.87
C GLU A 12 -21.26 48.33 -5.97
N ASN A 13 -20.84 47.83 -7.14
CA ASN A 13 -20.48 46.43 -7.32
C ASN A 13 -19.27 46.03 -6.47
N MET A 14 -18.26 46.90 -6.36
CA MET A 14 -17.08 46.65 -5.54
C MET A 14 -17.43 46.63 -4.05
N ALA A 15 -18.32 47.52 -3.59
CA ALA A 15 -18.82 47.53 -2.22
C ALA A 15 -19.56 46.24 -1.86
N LEU A 16 -20.40 45.71 -2.77
CA LEU A 16 -21.10 44.43 -2.58
C LEU A 16 -20.14 43.25 -2.51
N ILE A 17 -19.09 43.23 -3.35
CA ILE A 17 -18.06 42.19 -3.31
C ILE A 17 -17.30 42.23 -1.98
N LEU A 18 -16.91 43.42 -1.51
CA LEU A 18 -16.22 43.58 -0.24
C LEU A 18 -17.08 43.12 0.94
N GLN A 19 -18.37 43.48 0.94
CA GLN A 19 -19.30 43.06 1.99
C GLN A 19 -19.47 41.52 2.01
N ALA A 20 -19.55 40.89 0.84
CA ALA A 20 -19.64 39.42 0.73
C ALA A 20 -18.35 38.73 1.22
N VAL A 21 -17.17 39.30 0.95
CA VAL A 21 -15.89 38.78 1.42
C VAL A 21 -15.78 38.91 2.94
N MET A 22 -16.14 40.07 3.51
CA MET A 22 -16.12 40.27 4.96
C MET A 22 -17.04 39.30 5.70
N LYS A 23 -18.27 39.09 5.20
CA LYS A 23 -19.20 38.12 5.78
C LYS A 23 -18.64 36.69 5.78
N LYS A 24 -18.00 36.27 4.67
CA LYS A 24 -17.34 34.96 4.60
C LYS A 24 -16.20 34.81 5.60
N LEU A 25 -15.42 35.87 5.84
CA LEU A 25 -14.34 35.86 6.81
C LEU A 25 -14.88 35.74 8.26
N GLU A 26 -15.97 36.43 8.58
CA GLU A 26 -16.62 36.32 9.89
C GLU A 26 -17.17 34.90 10.12
N ASP A 27 -17.82 34.30 9.12
CA ASP A 27 -18.34 32.95 9.21
C ASP A 27 -17.23 31.91 9.39
N GLN A 28 -16.09 32.07 8.69
CA GLN A 28 -14.91 31.24 8.90
C GLN A 28 -14.32 31.39 10.31
N SER A 29 -14.25 32.62 10.82
CA SER A 29 -13.75 32.88 12.17
C SER A 29 -14.61 32.20 13.24
N LYS A 30 -15.95 32.28 13.12
CA LYS A 30 -16.90 31.59 14.01
C LYS A 30 -16.73 30.07 13.97
N LEU A 31 -16.51 29.50 12.78
CA LEU A 31 -16.28 28.06 12.63
C LEU A 31 -15.00 27.60 13.35
N ILE A 32 -13.92 28.38 13.24
CA ILE A 32 -12.64 28.08 13.92
C ILE A 32 -12.83 28.14 15.44
N GLN A 33 -13.52 29.15 15.96
CA GLN A 33 -13.80 29.26 17.39
C GLN A 33 -14.63 28.08 17.91
N ASN A 34 -15.67 27.66 17.18
CA ASN A 34 -16.49 26.51 17.55
C ASN A 34 -15.67 25.20 17.60
N LEU A 35 -14.78 24.98 16.62
CA LEU A 35 -13.91 23.81 16.59
C LEU A 35 -12.89 23.79 17.75
N GLN A 36 -12.40 24.96 18.16
CA GLN A 36 -11.53 25.07 19.33
C GLN A 36 -12.30 24.79 20.63
N GLY A 37 -13.54 25.28 20.76
CA GLY A 37 -14.41 24.99 21.89
C GLY A 37 -14.73 23.50 22.05
N GLN A 38 -15.08 22.80 20.96
CA GLN A 38 -15.33 21.36 20.99
C GLN A 38 -14.10 20.56 21.45
N ARG A 39 -12.89 20.92 20.98
CA ARG A 39 -11.66 20.24 21.40
C ARG A 39 -11.35 20.42 22.88
N LEU A 40 -11.67 21.58 23.46
CA LEU A 40 -11.49 21.81 24.90
C LEU A 40 -12.49 21.00 25.72
N GLN A 41 -13.73 20.84 25.25
CA GLN A 41 -14.74 19.98 25.90
C GLN A 41 -14.37 18.50 25.82
N GLU A 42 -13.88 18.02 24.68
CA GLU A 42 -13.38 16.64 24.51
C GLU A 42 -12.16 16.34 25.38
N ALA A 43 -11.29 17.33 25.60
CA ALA A 43 -10.14 17.19 26.49
C ALA A 43 -10.51 17.16 27.98
N ALA A 44 -11.63 17.79 28.37
CA ALA A 44 -12.13 17.82 29.74
C ALA A 44 -12.91 16.55 30.13
N ALA A 45 -13.54 15.87 29.17
CA ALA A 45 -14.34 14.66 29.38
C ALA A 45 -13.49 13.37 29.47
N GLY A 46 -12.47 13.35 30.33
CA GLY A 46 -11.47 12.27 30.44
C GLY A 46 -12.00 10.83 30.37
N PRO A 47 -11.15 9.86 29.99
CA PRO A 47 -11.57 8.51 29.62
C PRO A 47 -12.24 7.78 30.80
N SER A 48 -13.49 7.37 30.61
CA SER A 48 -14.24 6.54 31.56
C SER A 48 -13.62 5.15 31.66
N ASN A 49 -13.18 4.84 32.87
CA ASN A 49 -12.67 3.54 33.32
C ASN A 49 -13.79 2.48 33.23
N SER A 50 -13.55 1.39 32.50
CA SER A 50 -14.26 0.12 32.73
C SER A 50 -13.27 -1.05 32.87
N SER A 51 -13.19 -1.47 34.14
CA SER A 51 -12.86 -2.75 34.75
C SER A 51 -12.30 -3.90 33.89
N ARG A 52 -11.09 -4.28 34.30
CA ARG A 52 -10.26 -5.46 33.98
C ARG A 52 -10.73 -6.70 34.76
N PRO A 53 -10.63 -7.92 34.21
CA PRO A 53 -10.24 -9.09 34.98
C PRO A 53 -8.80 -9.47 34.64
N GLU A 54 -8.07 -9.83 35.70
CA GLU A 54 -6.70 -10.33 35.65
C GLU A 54 -6.63 -11.76 35.14
N SER A 55 -5.62 -12.06 34.32
CA SER A 55 -4.71 -13.22 34.41
C SER A 55 -4.20 -13.60 33.03
N GLY A 56 -2.89 -13.88 32.93
CA GLY A 56 -2.34 -14.64 31.81
C GLY A 56 -1.14 -13.99 31.14
N ASP A 57 0.04 -14.47 31.52
CA ASP A 57 1.35 -14.20 30.97
C ASP A 57 1.38 -14.31 29.43
N GLY A 58 1.96 -13.31 28.76
CA GLY A 58 2.05 -13.27 27.31
C GLY A 58 2.51 -11.90 26.79
N ARG A 59 3.74 -11.84 26.29
CA ARG A 59 4.28 -10.65 25.60
C ARG A 59 3.47 -10.33 24.35
N VAL A 60 2.49 -9.44 24.48
CA VAL A 60 1.74 -8.89 23.33
C VAL A 60 2.51 -7.69 22.76
N PRO A 61 2.68 -7.59 21.43
CA PRO A 61 3.32 -6.44 20.80
C PRO A 61 2.48 -5.17 21.03
N ARG A 62 3.09 -4.13 21.61
CA ARG A 62 2.52 -2.77 21.68
C ARG A 62 2.34 -2.21 20.26
N GLY A 63 1.23 -2.54 19.62
CA GLY A 63 0.75 -1.87 18.42
C GLY A 63 0.15 -0.52 18.78
N THR A 64 1.00 0.51 18.89
CA THR A 64 0.49 1.89 18.83
C THR A 64 -0.17 2.07 17.46
N LYS A 65 -1.50 2.27 17.46
CA LYS A 65 -2.29 2.64 16.27
C LYS A 65 -1.78 3.98 15.77
N ARG A 66 -0.71 3.95 14.97
CA ARG A 66 -0.13 5.11 14.30
C ARG A 66 -1.19 5.60 13.32
N ARG A 67 -1.89 6.67 13.72
CA ARG A 67 -2.87 7.41 12.92
C ARG A 67 -2.30 7.56 11.51
N ARG A 68 -2.84 6.78 10.55
CA ARG A 68 -2.44 6.85 9.14
C ARG A 68 -2.81 8.26 8.66
N ARG A 69 -1.84 9.18 8.71
CA ARG A 69 -1.95 10.43 7.95
C ARG A 69 -2.29 10.03 6.52
N THR A 70 -3.36 10.59 5.98
CA THR A 70 -3.74 10.45 4.58
C THR A 70 -2.56 10.96 3.75
N ALA A 71 -1.68 10.04 3.35
CA ALA A 71 -0.53 10.39 2.54
C ALA A 71 -1.07 11.01 1.27
N SER A 72 -0.70 12.27 1.00
CA SER A 72 -1.00 12.95 -0.27
C SER A 72 -0.74 11.98 -1.42
N LYS A 73 -1.74 11.72 -2.26
CA LYS A 73 -1.59 10.73 -3.34
C LYS A 73 -0.79 11.39 -4.47
N VAL A 74 0.53 11.47 -4.31
CA VAL A 74 1.45 11.99 -5.33
C VAL A 74 1.28 11.17 -6.62
N PRO A 75 1.03 11.82 -7.78
CA PRO A 75 0.88 11.14 -9.07
C PRO A 75 2.10 10.26 -9.41
N HIS A 76 1.87 9.12 -10.07
CA HIS A 76 2.95 8.20 -10.45
C HIS A 76 3.99 8.89 -11.34
N LYS A 77 3.51 9.62 -12.35
CA LYS A 77 4.34 10.34 -13.32
C LYS A 77 5.26 11.36 -12.66
N CYS A 78 4.74 12.18 -11.74
CA CYS A 78 5.53 13.11 -10.92
C CYS A 78 6.70 12.42 -10.18
N ARG A 79 6.45 11.24 -9.60
CA ARG A 79 7.51 10.47 -8.91
C ARG A 79 8.59 9.98 -9.86
N ASP A 80 8.19 9.51 -11.05
CA ASP A 80 9.13 9.03 -12.05
C ASP A 80 9.97 10.18 -12.61
N ASP A 81 9.37 11.33 -12.88
CA ASP A 81 10.06 12.49 -13.44
C ASP A 81 11.05 13.08 -12.44
N VAL A 82 10.68 13.22 -11.16
CA VAL A 82 11.63 13.62 -10.09
C VAL A 82 12.79 12.63 -9.98
N ARG A 83 12.52 11.33 -10.04
CA ARG A 83 13.58 10.30 -10.00
C ARG A 83 14.48 10.35 -11.23
N LYS A 84 13.91 10.55 -12.41
CA LYS A 84 14.63 10.68 -13.68
C LYS A 84 15.57 11.88 -13.61
N MET A 85 15.06 13.04 -13.20
CA MET A 85 15.87 14.26 -13.06
C MET A 85 16.97 14.11 -12.01
N TYR A 86 16.68 13.46 -10.88
CA TYR A 86 17.73 13.18 -9.89
C TYR A 86 18.88 12.37 -10.49
N ARG A 87 18.58 11.31 -11.25
CA ARG A 87 19.64 10.50 -11.89
C ARG A 87 20.42 11.32 -12.90
N VAL A 88 19.74 12.10 -13.74
CA VAL A 88 20.41 12.97 -14.72
C VAL A 88 21.35 13.96 -14.03
N LEU A 89 20.95 14.54 -12.90
CA LEU A 89 21.79 15.48 -12.18
C LEU A 89 23.01 14.83 -11.52
N VAL A 90 22.82 13.68 -10.88
CA VAL A 90 23.93 12.93 -10.24
C VAL A 90 24.90 12.35 -11.28
N ASP A 91 24.38 11.81 -12.38
CA ASP A 91 25.19 11.18 -13.42
C ASP A 91 25.82 12.22 -14.38
N GLY A 92 25.24 13.42 -14.46
CA GLY A 92 25.49 14.41 -15.50
C GLY A 92 26.76 15.27 -15.37
N GLN A 93 27.77 14.86 -14.62
CA GLN A 93 28.98 15.66 -14.33
C GLN A 93 28.70 17.08 -13.82
N ASN A 94 27.53 17.30 -13.21
CA ASN A 94 27.23 18.52 -12.49
C ASN A 94 27.82 18.39 -11.07
N ASP A 95 28.16 19.51 -10.42
CA ASP A 95 28.56 19.59 -9.00
C ASP A 95 27.37 19.27 -8.06
N PHE A 96 26.62 18.21 -8.36
CA PHE A 96 25.42 17.79 -7.68
C PHE A 96 25.69 16.49 -6.94
N ASP A 97 25.97 16.60 -5.65
CA ASP A 97 26.28 15.46 -4.77
C ASP A 97 25.05 14.59 -4.44
N GLY A 98 23.86 15.06 -4.80
CA GLY A 98 22.61 14.39 -4.47
C GLY A 98 22.23 14.51 -3.00
N PHE A 99 21.40 13.59 -2.51
CA PHE A 99 20.93 13.61 -1.13
C PHE A 99 22.00 13.16 -0.14
N ASP A 100 22.22 13.93 0.92
CA ASP A 100 22.93 13.46 2.10
C ASP A 100 22.00 12.57 2.95
N LEU A 101 22.21 11.26 2.85
CA LEU A 101 21.42 10.26 3.55
C LEU A 101 21.78 10.11 5.04
N THR A 102 22.82 10.78 5.53
CA THR A 102 23.17 10.84 6.96
C THR A 102 22.30 11.85 7.71
N GLU A 103 21.88 12.91 7.02
CA GLU A 103 21.05 13.98 7.56
C GLU A 103 19.54 13.68 7.50
N SER A 104 18.75 14.60 8.05
CA SER A 104 17.29 14.58 7.92
C SER A 104 16.85 15.14 6.56
N VAL A 105 15.67 14.74 6.08
CA VAL A 105 15.11 15.29 4.82
C VAL A 105 14.81 16.79 4.88
N SER A 106 14.73 17.34 6.10
CA SER A 106 14.49 18.76 6.36
C SER A 106 15.79 19.53 6.61
N SER A 107 16.96 18.91 6.43
CA SER A 107 18.23 19.64 6.51
C SER A 107 18.36 20.64 5.37
N PRO A 108 19.09 21.76 5.56
CA PRO A 108 19.30 22.74 4.50
C PRO A 108 19.90 22.11 3.22
N THR A 109 20.84 21.18 3.39
CA THR A 109 21.47 20.42 2.32
C THR A 109 20.45 19.63 1.50
N ASN A 110 19.56 18.88 2.15
CA ASN A 110 18.56 18.10 1.43
C ASN A 110 17.41 18.96 0.86
N ASP A 111 17.09 20.10 1.48
CA ASP A 111 16.08 21.03 0.98
C ASP A 111 16.57 21.76 -0.30
N SER A 112 17.86 22.08 -0.39
CA SER A 112 18.46 22.64 -1.62
C SER A 112 18.40 21.62 -2.77
N VAL A 113 18.68 20.35 -2.50
CA VAL A 113 18.54 19.25 -3.46
C VAL A 113 17.10 19.12 -3.95
N ILE A 114 16.11 19.16 -3.04
CA ILE A 114 14.68 19.11 -3.42
C ILE A 114 14.31 20.32 -4.31
N THR A 115 14.82 21.49 -3.98
CA THR A 115 14.56 22.72 -4.73
C THR A 115 15.16 22.66 -6.13
N ALA A 116 16.39 22.17 -6.27
CA ALA A 116 17.05 21.95 -7.55
C ALA A 116 16.29 20.93 -8.41
N LEU A 117 15.88 19.80 -7.84
CA LEU A 117 15.07 18.79 -8.54
C LEU A 117 13.77 19.37 -9.07
N ARG A 118 13.08 20.17 -8.25
CA ARG A 118 11.84 20.84 -8.67
C ARG A 118 12.12 21.77 -9.85
N ALA A 119 13.18 22.58 -9.79
CA ALA A 119 13.51 23.51 -10.86
C ALA A 119 13.77 22.77 -12.19
N GLU A 120 14.52 21.66 -12.15
CA GLU A 120 14.82 20.87 -13.35
C GLU A 120 13.60 20.12 -13.89
N VAL A 121 12.73 19.57 -13.03
CA VAL A 121 11.46 18.98 -13.50
C VAL A 121 10.60 20.05 -14.18
N VAL A 122 10.48 21.24 -13.60
CA VAL A 122 9.71 22.34 -14.21
C VAL A 122 10.31 22.76 -15.55
N LYS A 123 11.65 22.76 -15.66
CA LYS A 123 12.38 23.06 -16.90
C LYS A 123 12.17 22.00 -17.98
N ASP A 124 12.14 20.71 -17.64
CA ASP A 124 11.85 19.59 -18.57
C ASP A 124 10.44 19.73 -19.20
N TYR A 125 9.50 20.31 -18.44
CA TYR A 125 8.16 20.64 -18.94
C TYR A 125 8.07 21.99 -19.68
N GLY A 126 9.18 22.74 -19.81
CA GLY A 126 9.22 24.03 -20.51
C GLY A 126 8.70 25.21 -19.68
N GLY A 127 8.75 25.12 -18.35
CA GLY A 127 8.41 26.21 -17.43
C GLY A 127 7.24 25.90 -16.48
N ALA A 128 7.03 26.79 -15.50
CA ALA A 128 6.05 26.59 -14.43
C ALA A 128 4.60 26.50 -14.95
N GLU A 129 4.28 27.25 -16.01
CA GLU A 129 2.95 27.28 -16.64
C GLU A 129 2.58 25.94 -17.33
N LYS A 130 3.58 25.16 -17.76
CA LYS A 130 3.37 23.90 -18.50
C LYS A 130 3.52 22.66 -17.63
N CYS A 131 4.07 22.80 -16.42
CA CYS A 131 4.28 21.67 -15.53
C CYS A 131 2.94 21.24 -14.90
N PRO A 132 2.49 19.98 -15.11
CA PRO A 132 1.21 19.50 -14.59
C PRO A 132 1.24 19.23 -13.07
N PHE A 133 2.40 19.40 -12.42
CA PHE A 133 2.59 19.06 -11.01
C PHE A 133 2.71 20.31 -10.15
N SER A 134 2.02 20.31 -9.02
CA SER A 134 2.19 21.36 -8.04
C SER A 134 3.57 21.29 -7.36
N PRO A 135 4.10 22.42 -6.85
CA PRO A 135 5.32 22.45 -6.04
C PRO A 135 5.31 21.45 -4.88
N LYS A 136 4.14 21.28 -4.26
CA LYS A 136 3.92 20.37 -3.14
C LYS A 136 4.05 18.90 -3.56
N GLU A 137 3.48 18.52 -4.71
CA GLU A 137 3.58 17.14 -5.22
C GLU A 137 5.01 16.77 -5.57
N MET A 138 5.76 17.68 -6.19
CA MET A 138 7.18 17.48 -6.49
C MET A 138 8.02 17.36 -5.21
N ARG A 139 7.76 18.21 -4.20
CA ARG A 139 8.41 18.09 -2.88
C ARG A 139 8.08 16.75 -2.22
N ASP A 140 6.81 16.35 -2.19
CA ASP A 140 6.38 15.07 -1.62
C ASP A 140 6.98 13.87 -2.39
N ALA A 141 7.12 13.97 -3.72
CA ALA A 141 7.80 12.98 -4.55
C ALA A 141 9.29 12.87 -4.20
N ALA A 142 9.99 13.99 -4.08
CA ALA A 142 11.41 14.04 -3.72
C ALA A 142 11.66 13.50 -2.31
N VAL A 143 10.84 13.89 -1.32
CA VAL A 143 10.89 13.36 0.05
C VAL A 143 10.68 11.85 0.09
N ARG A 144 9.75 11.31 -0.72
CA ARG A 144 9.56 9.86 -0.84
C ARG A 144 10.78 9.18 -1.44
N TYR A 145 11.40 9.80 -2.44
CA TYR A 145 12.58 9.26 -3.08
C TYR A 145 13.80 9.27 -2.15
N PHE A 146 14.01 10.34 -1.38
CA PHE A 146 15.00 10.39 -0.30
C PHE A 146 14.84 9.22 0.69
N ARG A 147 13.61 8.98 1.17
CA ARG A 147 13.33 7.85 2.08
C ARG A 147 13.64 6.51 1.43
N SER A 148 13.27 6.33 0.16
CA SER A 148 13.61 5.13 -0.60
C SER A 148 15.12 4.90 -0.66
N GLN A 149 15.91 5.93 -0.99
CA GLN A 149 17.38 5.87 -1.05
C GLN A 149 17.99 5.54 0.31
N ARG A 150 17.48 6.15 1.39
CA ARG A 150 17.91 5.85 2.75
C ARG A 150 17.60 4.40 3.13
N ASP A 151 16.39 3.91 2.83
CA ASP A 151 15.99 2.53 3.07
C ASP A 151 16.85 1.54 2.26
N ASP A 152 17.21 1.89 1.01
CA ASP A 152 18.12 1.11 0.17
C ASP A 152 19.53 1.05 0.77
N LYS A 153 20.09 2.19 1.22
CA LYS A 153 21.40 2.26 1.90
C LYS A 153 21.41 1.38 3.16
N VAL A 154 20.42 1.54 4.04
CA VAL A 154 20.30 0.75 5.27
C VAL A 154 20.14 -0.74 4.97
N ARG A 155 19.39 -1.12 3.92
CA ARG A 155 19.27 -2.52 3.50
C ARG A 155 20.59 -3.09 3.00
N ARG A 156 21.37 -2.31 2.25
CA ARG A 156 22.70 -2.69 1.77
C ARG A 156 23.67 -2.90 2.94
N GLU A 157 23.75 -1.94 3.86
CA GLU A 157 24.59 -2.01 5.06
C GLU A 157 24.25 -3.21 5.94
N LYS A 158 22.96 -3.55 6.07
CA LYS A 158 22.50 -4.71 6.85
C LYS A 158 22.62 -6.06 6.10
N GLY A 159 23.13 -6.08 4.87
CA GLY A 159 23.21 -7.31 4.06
C GLY A 159 21.85 -7.92 3.70
N LYS A 160 20.74 -7.17 3.80
CA LYS A 160 19.36 -7.68 3.60
C LYS A 160 18.87 -7.58 2.14
N MET A 161 19.75 -7.25 1.20
CA MET A 161 19.37 -7.01 -0.20
C MET A 161 18.91 -8.29 -0.91
N THR A 162 19.56 -9.43 -0.66
CA THR A 162 19.18 -10.74 -1.25
C THR A 162 17.81 -11.17 -0.76
N ALA A 163 17.58 -11.15 0.56
CA ALA A 163 16.28 -11.46 1.17
C ALA A 163 15.16 -10.52 0.67
N HIS A 164 15.46 -9.23 0.50
CA HIS A 164 14.51 -8.26 -0.04
C HIS A 164 14.15 -8.57 -1.51
N ARG A 165 15.14 -8.85 -2.37
CA ARG A 165 14.92 -9.27 -3.76
C ARG A 165 14.09 -10.54 -3.83
N ALA A 166 14.41 -11.55 -3.00
CA ALA A 166 13.64 -12.79 -2.91
C ALA A 166 12.18 -12.53 -2.52
N SER A 167 11.93 -11.65 -1.54
CA SER A 167 10.59 -11.24 -1.12
C SER A 167 9.81 -10.51 -2.23
N ILE A 168 10.45 -9.57 -2.94
CA ILE A 168 9.85 -8.88 -4.09
C ILE A 168 9.46 -9.90 -5.18
N ARG A 169 10.39 -10.76 -5.59
CA ARG A 169 10.13 -11.77 -6.62
C ARG A 169 8.99 -12.70 -6.20
N LYS A 170 8.96 -13.14 -4.94
CA LYS A 170 7.87 -13.96 -4.38
C LYS A 170 6.52 -13.25 -4.50
N ARG A 171 6.45 -11.97 -4.13
CA ARG A 171 5.22 -11.17 -4.26
C ARG A 171 4.82 -10.97 -5.73
N GLN A 172 5.76 -10.66 -6.60
CA GLN A 172 5.50 -10.48 -8.04
C GLN A 172 4.92 -11.75 -8.67
N ARG A 173 5.48 -12.92 -8.36
CA ARG A 173 4.93 -14.21 -8.83
C ARG A 173 3.51 -14.45 -8.33
N LEU A 174 3.23 -14.07 -7.07
CA LEU A 174 1.89 -14.18 -6.49
C LEU A 174 0.88 -13.31 -7.26
N VAL A 175 1.23 -12.05 -7.52
CA VAL A 175 0.41 -11.10 -8.29
C VAL A 175 0.19 -11.63 -9.71
N GLN A 176 1.25 -12.04 -10.41
CA GLN A 176 1.14 -12.62 -11.75
C GLN A 176 0.25 -13.87 -11.78
N LYS A 177 0.30 -14.71 -10.75
CA LYS A 177 -0.57 -15.88 -10.62
C LYS A 177 -2.04 -15.47 -10.49
N VAL A 178 -2.34 -14.46 -9.68
CA VAL A 178 -3.71 -13.91 -9.57
C VAL A 178 -4.15 -13.37 -10.92
N GLU A 179 -3.38 -12.47 -11.54
CA GLU A 179 -3.71 -11.86 -12.82
C GLU A 179 -3.94 -12.91 -13.92
N ARG A 180 -3.09 -13.94 -13.99
CA ARG A 180 -3.24 -15.03 -14.96
C ARG A 180 -4.54 -15.80 -14.75
N ARG A 181 -4.89 -16.10 -13.50
CA ARG A 181 -6.14 -16.80 -13.17
C ARG A 181 -7.38 -15.93 -13.40
N SER A 182 -7.29 -14.62 -13.17
CA SER A 182 -8.33 -13.66 -13.55
C SER A 182 -8.55 -13.66 -15.06
N ARG A 183 -7.49 -13.61 -15.87
CA ARG A 183 -7.59 -13.73 -17.33
C ARG A 183 -8.13 -15.09 -17.78
N ALA A 184 -7.78 -16.17 -17.07
CA ALA A 184 -8.32 -17.50 -17.34
C ALA A 184 -9.84 -17.55 -17.08
N LEU A 185 -10.29 -16.90 -16.01
CA LEU A 185 -11.71 -16.80 -15.68
C LEU A 185 -12.52 -16.04 -16.75
N GLU A 186 -11.95 -14.95 -17.27
CA GLU A 186 -12.54 -14.19 -18.38
C GLU A 186 -12.68 -15.05 -19.65
N LYS A 187 -11.68 -15.90 -19.93
CA LYS A 187 -11.65 -16.78 -21.11
C LYS A 187 -12.48 -18.05 -20.96
N ALA A 188 -12.85 -18.45 -19.75
CA ALA A 188 -13.63 -19.66 -19.52
C ALA A 188 -15.06 -19.49 -20.03
N GLN A 189 -15.32 -19.94 -21.26
CA GLN A 189 -16.64 -19.84 -21.90
C GLN A 189 -17.65 -20.85 -21.33
N ASP A 190 -17.19 -22.05 -20.97
CA ASP A 190 -18.06 -23.14 -20.48
C ASP A 190 -18.53 -22.96 -19.03
N TRP A 191 -18.15 -21.86 -18.38
CA TRP A 191 -18.42 -21.65 -16.96
C TRP A 191 -19.66 -20.80 -16.77
N THR A 192 -20.60 -21.29 -15.96
CA THR A 192 -21.79 -20.52 -15.56
C THR A 192 -21.39 -19.25 -14.80
N GLU A 193 -22.21 -18.20 -14.92
CA GLU A 193 -21.99 -16.93 -14.21
C GLU A 193 -21.90 -17.12 -12.69
N LYS A 194 -22.70 -18.04 -12.13
CA LYS A 194 -22.64 -18.41 -10.72
C LYS A 194 -21.29 -19.03 -10.33
N SER A 195 -20.75 -19.89 -11.19
CA SER A 195 -19.40 -20.43 -11.00
C SER A 195 -18.35 -19.33 -11.09
N LYS A 196 -18.45 -18.40 -12.05
CA LYS A 196 -17.49 -17.30 -12.21
C LYS A 196 -17.44 -16.39 -10.98
N LYS A 197 -18.59 -15.95 -10.48
CA LYS A 197 -18.68 -15.15 -9.24
C LYS A 197 -18.08 -15.86 -8.04
N ARG A 198 -18.38 -17.16 -7.87
CA ARG A 198 -17.80 -17.98 -6.80
C ARG A 198 -16.27 -18.03 -6.87
N VAL A 199 -15.70 -17.92 -8.07
CA VAL A 199 -14.26 -17.99 -8.32
C VAL A 199 -13.59 -16.67 -8.00
N GLU A 200 -14.22 -15.59 -8.46
CA GLU A 200 -13.80 -14.22 -8.21
C GLU A 200 -13.62 -13.93 -6.71
N GLU A 201 -14.49 -14.49 -5.85
CA GLU A 201 -14.40 -14.38 -4.38
C GLU A 201 -13.04 -14.80 -3.79
N PHE A 202 -12.26 -15.67 -4.45
CA PHE A 202 -10.94 -16.10 -3.96
C PHE A 202 -9.79 -15.80 -4.93
N LEU A 203 -10.01 -15.01 -5.99
CA LEU A 203 -8.95 -14.56 -6.89
C LEU A 203 -8.16 -13.39 -6.27
N HIS A 204 -7.57 -13.62 -5.11
CA HIS A 204 -6.65 -12.68 -4.47
C HIS A 204 -5.50 -13.40 -3.76
N GLU A 205 -4.48 -12.62 -3.37
CA GLU A 205 -3.18 -13.10 -2.88
C GLU A 205 -3.27 -14.09 -1.70
N ASP A 206 -4.33 -14.01 -0.89
CA ASP A 206 -4.48 -14.79 0.35
C ASP A 206 -4.87 -16.24 0.11
N PHE A 207 -5.59 -16.50 -0.97
CA PHE A 207 -5.96 -17.85 -1.39
C PHE A 207 -4.93 -18.47 -2.32
N MET A 208 -3.90 -17.74 -2.74
CA MET A 208 -2.89 -18.30 -3.64
C MET A 208 -1.80 -19.07 -2.89
N SER A 209 -1.38 -20.20 -3.45
CA SER A 209 -0.26 -20.98 -2.92
C SER A 209 1.02 -20.16 -2.92
N SER A 210 1.79 -20.30 -1.83
CA SER A 210 3.09 -19.63 -1.74
C SER A 210 4.12 -20.36 -2.60
N GLU A 211 4.80 -19.59 -3.43
CA GLU A 211 5.94 -20.07 -4.19
C GLU A 211 7.18 -19.68 -3.40
N SER A 212 7.93 -20.67 -2.92
CA SER A 212 9.29 -20.43 -2.44
C SER A 212 10.22 -20.59 -3.62
N SER A 213 11.04 -19.58 -3.87
CA SER A 213 12.19 -19.77 -4.73
C SER A 213 13.01 -20.93 -4.13
N GLY A 214 13.38 -21.91 -4.94
CA GLY A 214 14.63 -22.62 -4.66
C GLY A 214 15.74 -21.58 -4.58
N GLU A 215 16.85 -21.92 -3.93
CA GLU A 215 18.07 -21.11 -3.96
C GLU A 215 18.36 -20.68 -5.41
N GLU A 216 19.05 -19.54 -5.60
CA GLU A 216 19.17 -18.85 -6.90
C GLU A 216 19.74 -19.71 -8.04
N ASP A 217 20.20 -20.93 -7.75
CA ASP A 217 20.79 -21.92 -8.65
C ASP A 217 19.85 -23.07 -9.08
N GLN A 218 18.59 -23.10 -8.66
CA GLN A 218 17.63 -24.12 -9.13
C GLN A 218 16.80 -23.64 -10.33
N GLU A 219 16.77 -24.43 -11.41
CA GLU A 219 15.99 -24.23 -12.66
C GLU A 219 14.45 -24.22 -12.48
N GLY A 220 13.96 -24.12 -11.25
CA GLY A 220 12.53 -24.11 -10.96
C GLY A 220 12.21 -23.47 -9.62
N TYR A 221 10.92 -23.36 -9.33
CA TYR A 221 10.46 -22.95 -8.01
C TYR A 221 9.61 -24.02 -7.36
N THR A 222 9.74 -24.09 -6.04
CA THR A 222 8.97 -25.03 -5.24
C THR A 222 7.63 -24.41 -4.87
N VAL A 223 6.54 -25.11 -5.19
CA VAL A 223 5.19 -24.68 -4.84
C VAL A 223 4.76 -25.39 -3.56
N ARG A 224 4.49 -24.63 -2.49
CA ARG A 224 3.95 -25.19 -1.25
C ARG A 224 2.43 -25.09 -1.24
N ARG A 225 1.76 -26.23 -1.07
CA ARG A 225 0.29 -26.28 -0.93
C ARG A 225 -0.18 -25.66 0.38
N LEU A 226 -1.34 -25.02 0.36
CA LEU A 226 -1.95 -24.47 1.57
C LEU A 226 -2.54 -25.62 2.40
N ALA A 227 -2.18 -25.70 3.68
CA ALA A 227 -2.60 -26.80 4.54
C ALA A 227 -4.13 -26.84 4.76
N TRP A 228 -4.77 -25.68 4.72
CA TRP A 228 -6.20 -25.52 4.89
C TRP A 228 -7.01 -25.62 3.59
N GLU A 229 -6.38 -25.65 2.42
CA GLU A 229 -7.10 -25.60 1.13
C GLU A 229 -7.80 -26.94 0.83
N SER A 230 -9.09 -26.88 0.48
CA SER A 230 -9.89 -28.05 0.10
C SER A 230 -9.49 -28.62 -1.27
N LYS A 231 -9.77 -29.93 -1.47
CA LYS A 231 -9.60 -30.59 -2.78
C LYS A 231 -10.42 -29.89 -3.88
N SER A 232 -11.61 -29.39 -3.55
CA SER A 232 -12.50 -28.71 -4.52
C SER A 232 -11.93 -27.37 -4.98
N LEU A 233 -11.42 -26.57 -4.05
CA LEU A 233 -10.76 -25.30 -4.39
C LEU A 233 -9.50 -25.53 -5.23
N ARG A 234 -8.75 -26.59 -4.92
CA ARG A 234 -7.57 -26.98 -5.69
C ARG A 234 -7.91 -27.33 -7.14
N LYS A 235 -8.87 -28.24 -7.35
CA LYS A 235 -9.31 -28.62 -8.71
C LYS A 235 -9.74 -27.43 -9.54
N LEU A 236 -10.41 -26.46 -8.93
CA LEU A 236 -10.81 -25.24 -9.59
C LEU A 236 -9.60 -24.39 -9.98
N LYS A 237 -8.63 -24.21 -9.07
CA LYS A 237 -7.40 -23.49 -9.38
C LYS A 237 -6.59 -24.17 -10.48
N ASP A 238 -6.59 -25.50 -10.50
CA ASP A 238 -5.90 -26.30 -11.53
C ASP A 238 -6.58 -26.11 -12.89
N SER A 239 -7.92 -26.13 -12.96
CA SER A 239 -8.64 -25.87 -14.23
C SER A 239 -8.44 -24.45 -14.77
N LEU A 240 -8.27 -23.44 -13.90
CA LEU A 240 -7.86 -22.11 -14.35
C LEU A 240 -6.43 -22.07 -14.88
N ASP A 241 -5.51 -22.81 -14.26
CA ASP A 241 -4.12 -22.92 -14.72
C ASP A 241 -4.03 -23.69 -16.05
N GLU A 242 -4.97 -24.61 -16.36
CA GLU A 242 -5.08 -25.27 -17.67
C GLU A 242 -5.48 -24.30 -18.79
N VAL A 243 -6.44 -23.40 -18.52
CA VAL A 243 -6.90 -22.39 -19.51
C VAL A 243 -5.80 -21.37 -19.81
N CYS A 244 -5.01 -20.99 -18.81
CA CYS A 244 -3.89 -20.08 -18.99
C CYS A 244 -2.62 -20.62 -18.32
N PRO A 245 -1.88 -21.51 -19.00
CA PRO A 245 -0.70 -22.14 -18.42
C PRO A 245 0.43 -21.14 -18.25
N GLN A 246 1.19 -21.33 -17.17
CA GLN A 246 2.43 -20.60 -16.95
C GLN A 246 3.51 -21.13 -17.90
N ARG A 247 4.10 -20.26 -18.72
CA ARG A 247 5.18 -20.63 -19.65
C ARG A 247 6.55 -20.42 -19.01
N GLY A 248 7.50 -21.28 -19.39
CA GLY A 248 8.94 -21.01 -19.25
C GLY A 248 9.58 -21.27 -17.88
N VAL A 249 8.90 -21.90 -16.92
CA VAL A 249 9.53 -22.23 -15.62
C VAL A 249 9.01 -23.57 -15.08
N VAL A 250 9.94 -24.44 -14.68
CA VAL A 250 9.62 -25.74 -14.07
C VAL A 250 9.07 -25.54 -12.64
N ARG A 251 7.96 -26.20 -12.33
CA ARG A 251 7.33 -26.18 -11.00
C ARG A 251 7.56 -27.53 -10.34
N VAL A 252 8.18 -27.51 -9.17
CA VAL A 252 8.31 -28.71 -8.34
C VAL A 252 7.35 -28.58 -7.17
N GLU A 253 6.50 -29.57 -6.95
CA GLU A 253 5.63 -29.58 -5.79
C GLU A 253 6.46 -29.87 -4.53
N SER A 254 6.35 -29.01 -3.51
CA SER A 254 7.00 -29.23 -2.22
C SER A 254 6.30 -30.33 -1.44
N THR A 255 7.08 -31.21 -0.80
CA THR A 255 6.56 -32.14 0.22
C THR A 255 6.07 -31.39 1.47
N VAL A 256 6.65 -30.22 1.76
CA VAL A 256 6.30 -29.38 2.90
C VAL A 256 5.14 -28.44 2.55
N LEU A 257 4.12 -28.41 3.41
CA LEU A 257 2.98 -27.51 3.29
C LEU A 257 3.34 -26.06 3.65
N SER A 258 2.51 -25.12 3.18
CA SER A 258 2.64 -23.69 3.47
C SER A 258 2.08 -23.39 4.86
N ASN A 259 2.84 -22.67 5.68
CA ASN A 259 2.44 -22.18 7.01
C ASN A 259 1.52 -20.96 6.95
N ARG A 260 0.79 -20.75 5.84
CA ARG A 260 -0.11 -19.60 5.70
C ARG A 260 -1.44 -19.97 6.34
N ASP A 261 -1.89 -19.13 7.26
CA ASP A 261 -3.20 -19.29 7.88
C ASP A 261 -4.33 -19.08 6.88
N LYS A 262 -5.51 -19.56 7.25
CA LYS A 262 -6.72 -19.31 6.47
C LYS A 262 -7.08 -17.82 6.56
N PRO A 263 -7.48 -17.19 5.44
CA PRO A 263 -8.01 -15.83 5.48
C PRO A 263 -9.31 -15.75 6.28
N GLU A 264 -9.57 -14.60 6.88
CA GLU A 264 -10.86 -14.33 7.53
C GLU A 264 -11.99 -14.38 6.49
N GLY A 265 -13.15 -14.94 6.86
CA GLY A 265 -14.29 -15.10 5.94
C GLY A 265 -14.14 -16.21 4.89
N THR A 266 -13.12 -17.07 4.99
CA THR A 266 -12.95 -18.20 4.06
C THR A 266 -14.18 -19.12 4.06
N PRO A 267 -14.81 -19.39 2.90
CA PRO A 267 -16.02 -20.19 2.87
C PRO A 267 -15.74 -21.67 3.20
N ALA A 268 -16.67 -22.33 3.89
CA ALA A 268 -16.46 -23.69 4.42
C ALA A 268 -16.09 -24.73 3.35
N TRP A 269 -16.56 -24.56 2.11
CA TRP A 269 -16.24 -25.46 1.01
C TRP A 269 -14.77 -25.34 0.53
N ALA A 270 -14.13 -24.20 0.77
CA ALA A 270 -12.73 -23.92 0.42
C ALA A 270 -11.74 -24.46 1.46
N ILE A 271 -12.25 -24.90 2.62
CA ILE A 271 -11.45 -25.41 3.73
C ILE A 271 -11.43 -26.94 3.68
N THR A 272 -10.24 -27.53 3.78
CA THR A 272 -10.10 -28.96 4.06
C THR A 272 -10.69 -29.22 5.44
N ARG A 273 -11.73 -30.05 5.49
CA ARG A 273 -12.15 -30.68 6.75
C ARG A 273 -11.01 -31.59 7.18
N ARG A 274 -10.04 -31.09 7.95
CA ARG A 274 -9.20 -31.98 8.73
C ARG A 274 -10.17 -32.78 9.60
N ARG A 275 -10.17 -34.11 9.44
CA ARG A 275 -10.55 -34.97 10.57
C ARG A 275 -9.69 -34.47 11.73
N GLN A 276 -10.32 -34.08 12.83
CA GLN A 276 -9.62 -33.86 14.09
C GLN A 276 -8.88 -35.16 14.42
N ALA A 277 -7.64 -35.31 13.96
CA ALA A 277 -6.71 -36.34 14.43
C ALA A 277 -6.00 -35.84 15.69
N ASP A 278 -6.76 -35.13 16.53
CA ASP A 278 -6.35 -34.48 17.78
C ASP A 278 -7.43 -34.70 18.86
N ARG A 279 -8.20 -35.78 18.75
CA ARG A 279 -8.67 -36.45 19.97
C ARG A 279 -7.53 -37.35 20.38
N GLY A 280 -6.93 -37.05 21.53
CA GLY A 280 -5.86 -37.85 22.13
C GLY A 280 -6.26 -39.32 22.28
N PRO A 281 -5.31 -40.19 22.67
CA PRO A 281 -5.64 -41.58 22.95
C PRO A 281 -6.81 -41.63 23.92
N ASN A 282 -7.91 -42.27 23.50
CA ASN A 282 -8.98 -42.67 24.40
C ASN A 282 -8.34 -43.64 25.41
N LEU A 283 -7.97 -43.13 26.58
CA LEU A 283 -7.83 -43.90 27.80
C LEU A 283 -9.23 -44.26 28.26
N ASP A 284 -9.87 -45.21 27.58
CA ASP A 284 -10.98 -45.95 28.16
C ASP A 284 -11.16 -47.26 27.36
N ASP A 285 -10.32 -48.24 27.68
CA ASP A 285 -10.61 -49.65 27.43
C ASP A 285 -9.85 -50.47 28.47
N SER A 286 -10.30 -50.35 29.72
CA SER A 286 -9.93 -51.27 30.79
C SER A 286 -11.13 -51.51 31.69
N LEU A 287 -12.16 -52.16 31.15
CA LEU A 287 -13.10 -52.96 31.91
C LEU A 287 -13.53 -54.15 31.05
N THR A 288 -13.51 -55.35 31.65
CA THR A 288 -13.78 -56.71 31.11
C THR A 288 -12.54 -57.36 30.47
N GLU A 289 -11.97 -58.46 30.98
CA GLU A 289 -12.31 -59.41 32.05
C GLU A 289 -11.05 -59.79 32.85
#